data_AF-A0A3C1SV41-F1
#
_entry.id   AF-A0A3C1SV41-F1
#
_cell.length_a   1.000
_cell.length_b   1.000
_cell.length_c   1.000
_cell.angle_alpha   90.00
_cell.angle_beta   90.00
_cell.angle_gamma   90.00
#
_symmetry.space_group_name_H-M   'P 1'
#
loop_
_entity.id
_entity.type
_entity.pdbx_description
1 polymer ?
#
loop_
_entity_poly.entity_id
_entity_poly.type
_entity_poly.pdbx_seq_one_letter_code
_entity_poly.pdbx_strand_id
1 'polypeptide(L)'
;IVIKLAEQGKIVVYQQPLQFSDEFSKDGLLLETVTKEIAKLQATGQIDIRTDLNITFIGDKRVLSDLALLAESGYGEDHFGNNIALPKELAYLRR
;
A
#
# COMPACT_ATOMS: atom_id res chain seq x y z
N ILE A 1 5.10 -9.69 -18.64
CA ILE A 1 4.72 -8.33 -18.18
C ILE A 1 4.78 -8.23 -16.65
N VAL A 2 4.10 -9.09 -15.89
CA VAL A 2 4.14 -9.09 -14.41
C VAL A 2 5.57 -9.19 -13.85
N ILE A 3 6.38 -10.14 -14.34
CA ILE A 3 7.80 -10.29 -13.93
C ILE A 3 8.58 -9.00 -14.23
N LYS A 4 8.40 -8.40 -15.40
CA LYS A 4 9.03 -7.13 -15.77
C LYS A 4 8.63 -5.98 -14.85
N LEU A 5 7.37 -5.92 -14.41
CA LEU A 5 6.90 -4.91 -13.45
C LEU A 5 7.50 -5.15 -12.05
N ALA A 6 7.71 -6.41 -11.67
CA ALA A 6 8.39 -6.77 -10.43
C ALA A 6 9.89 -6.43 -10.47
N GLU A 7 10.58 -6.71 -11.58
CA GLU A 7 11.97 -6.30 -11.81
C GLU A 7 12.14 -4.77 -11.78
N GLN A 8 11.13 -4.03 -12.24
CA GLN A 8 11.08 -2.56 -12.14
C GLN A 8 10.69 -2.06 -10.74
N GLY A 9 10.40 -2.94 -9.78
CA GLY A 9 9.99 -2.58 -8.43
C GLY A 9 8.60 -1.95 -8.33
N LYS A 10 7.78 -2.01 -9.39
CA LYS A 10 6.42 -1.43 -9.42
C LYS A 10 5.37 -2.34 -8.81
N ILE A 11 5.64 -3.63 -8.77
CA ILE A 11 4.77 -4.65 -8.17
C ILE A 11 5.64 -5.53 -7.28
N VAL A 12 5.15 -5.88 -6.11
CA VAL A 12 5.72 -6.94 -5.28
C VAL A 12 4.86 -8.18 -5.45
N VAL A 13 5.46 -9.34 -5.69
CA VAL A 13 4.75 -10.62 -5.83
C VAL A 13 5.13 -11.50 -4.66
N TYR A 14 4.17 -11.79 -3.79
CA TYR A 14 4.40 -12.61 -2.59
C TYR A 14 4.08 -14.09 -2.81
N GLN A 15 3.23 -14.40 -3.79
CA GLN A 15 2.79 -15.76 -4.08
C GLN A 15 2.87 -16.10 -5.58
N GLN A 16 3.32 -17.33 -5.88
CA GLN A 16 3.27 -17.92 -7.22
C GLN A 16 2.79 -19.38 -7.18
N PRO A 17 1.93 -19.83 -8.12
CA PRO A 17 1.27 -19.01 -9.14
C PRO A 17 0.19 -18.09 -8.53
N LEU A 18 -0.11 -17.00 -9.24
CA LEU A 18 -1.23 -16.12 -8.87
C LEU A 18 -2.55 -16.88 -9.05
N GLN A 19 -3.42 -16.77 -8.05
CA GLN A 19 -4.72 -17.42 -8.00
C GLN A 19 -5.80 -16.48 -8.52
N PHE A 20 -6.08 -16.59 -9.81
CA PHE A 20 -7.14 -15.83 -10.47
C PHE A 20 -8.52 -16.44 -10.19
N SER A 21 -9.57 -15.61 -10.23
CA SER A 21 -10.94 -16.10 -10.34
C SER A 21 -11.22 -16.66 -11.74
N ASP A 22 -12.15 -17.62 -11.83
CA ASP A 22 -12.64 -18.15 -13.11
C ASP A 22 -13.68 -17.21 -13.78
N GLU A 23 -13.99 -16.08 -13.15
CA GLU A 23 -15.09 -15.16 -13.50
C GLU A 23 -14.63 -14.01 -14.41
N PHE A 24 -14.00 -14.33 -15.54
CA PHE A 24 -13.85 -13.36 -16.62
C PHE A 24 -15.14 -13.34 -17.45
N SER A 25 -16.17 -12.65 -16.95
CA SER A 25 -17.46 -12.50 -17.64
C SER A 25 -17.26 -11.91 -19.04
N LYS A 26 -17.77 -12.59 -20.08
CA LYS A 26 -17.70 -12.13 -21.48
C LYS A 26 -18.50 -10.84 -21.74
N ASP A 27 -19.42 -10.50 -20.85
CA ASP A 27 -20.39 -9.41 -21.03
C ASP A 27 -20.07 -8.15 -20.20
N GLY A 28 -18.97 -8.15 -19.45
CA GLY A 28 -18.52 -7.01 -18.64
C GLY A 28 -17.50 -6.12 -19.37
N LEU A 29 -17.37 -4.86 -18.92
CA LEU A 29 -16.27 -4.00 -19.39
C LEU A 29 -14.94 -4.60 -18.93
N LEU A 30 -14.06 -4.94 -19.88
CA LEU A 30 -12.76 -5.58 -19.62
C LEU A 30 -11.97 -4.89 -18.49
N LEU A 31 -11.98 -3.56 -18.46
CA LEU A 31 -11.29 -2.77 -17.44
C LEU A 31 -11.85 -3.04 -16.02
N GLU A 32 -13.15 -3.15 -15.87
CA GLU A 32 -13.80 -3.40 -14.58
C GLU A 32 -13.42 -4.78 -14.05
N THR A 33 -13.52 -5.80 -14.90
CA THR A 33 -13.16 -7.19 -14.54
C THR A 33 -11.69 -7.30 -14.16
N VAL A 34 -10.79 -6.67 -14.91
CA VAL A 34 -9.35 -6.65 -14.60
C VAL A 34 -9.08 -5.89 -13.29
N THR A 35 -9.75 -4.77 -13.06
CA THR A 35 -9.57 -3.98 -11.82
C THR A 35 -10.03 -4.76 -10.60
N LYS A 36 -11.19 -5.46 -10.68
CA LYS A 36 -11.69 -6.33 -9.63
C LYS A 36 -10.72 -7.46 -9.31
N GLU A 37 -10.15 -8.09 -10.33
CA GLU A 37 -9.21 -9.18 -10.14
C GLU A 37 -7.90 -8.70 -9.48
N ILE A 38 -7.37 -7.56 -9.92
CA ILE A 38 -6.19 -6.93 -9.29
C ILE A 38 -6.47 -6.55 -7.83
N ALA A 39 -7.67 -6.03 -7.52
CA ALA A 39 -8.06 -5.72 -6.15
C ALA A 39 -8.15 -6.97 -5.28
N LYS A 40 -8.68 -8.08 -5.82
CA LYS A 40 -8.71 -9.38 -5.12
C LYS A 40 -7.31 -9.91 -4.83
N LEU A 41 -6.39 -9.84 -5.78
CA LEU A 41 -5.01 -10.30 -5.58
C LEU A 41 -4.29 -9.47 -4.50
N GLN A 42 -4.55 -8.16 -4.41
CA GLN A 42 -4.06 -7.31 -3.33
C GLN A 42 -4.69 -7.67 -1.98
N ALA A 43 -6.03 -7.80 -1.94
CA ALA A 43 -6.76 -8.13 -0.72
C ALA A 43 -6.40 -9.51 -0.15
N THR A 44 -5.98 -10.45 -1.01
CA THR A 44 -5.50 -11.78 -0.61
C THR A 44 -3.99 -11.83 -0.35
N GLY A 45 -3.29 -10.69 -0.40
CA GLY A 45 -1.87 -10.58 -0.12
C GLY A 45 -0.95 -11.24 -1.15
N GLN A 46 -1.47 -11.57 -2.35
CA GLN A 46 -0.68 -12.24 -3.38
C GLN A 46 0.25 -11.26 -4.11
N ILE A 47 -0.19 -10.02 -4.27
CA ILE A 47 0.58 -8.93 -4.85
C ILE A 47 0.39 -7.64 -4.06
N ASP A 48 1.32 -6.71 -4.23
CA ASP A 48 1.17 -5.32 -3.83
C ASP A 48 1.69 -4.40 -4.93
N ILE A 49 1.09 -3.21 -5.07
CA ILE A 49 1.42 -2.25 -6.13
C ILE A 49 2.11 -1.05 -5.49
N ARG A 50 3.37 -0.83 -5.86
CA ARG A 50 4.11 0.33 -5.38
C ARG A 50 3.70 1.56 -6.18
N THR A 51 3.26 2.58 -5.46
CA THR A 51 2.93 3.89 -6.01
C THR A 51 3.71 4.94 -5.23
N ASP A 52 4.44 5.79 -5.97
CA ASP A 52 5.09 6.95 -5.37
C ASP A 52 4.02 8.01 -5.08
N LEU A 53 3.90 8.40 -3.80
CA LEU A 53 3.03 9.50 -3.39
C LEU A 53 3.89 10.71 -3.04
N ASN A 54 3.77 11.77 -3.84
CA ASN A 54 4.37 13.06 -3.51
C ASN A 54 3.34 13.91 -2.77
N ILE A 55 3.68 14.34 -1.56
CA ILE A 55 2.83 15.23 -0.75
C ILE A 55 3.56 16.55 -0.49
N THR A 56 2.81 17.65 -0.46
CA THR A 56 3.30 18.98 -0.08
C THR A 56 2.61 19.42 1.19
N PHE A 57 3.39 19.70 2.24
CA PHE A 57 2.88 20.26 3.49
C PHE A 57 2.95 21.78 3.45
N ILE A 58 1.87 22.43 3.88
CA ILE A 58 1.79 23.89 4.02
C ILE A 58 1.50 24.20 5.48
N GLY A 59 2.38 24.92 6.16
CA GLY A 59 2.21 25.27 7.56
C GLY A 59 3.53 25.42 8.33
N ASP A 60 3.47 25.18 9.63
CA ASP A 60 4.61 25.29 10.51
C ASP A 60 5.65 24.18 10.25
N LYS A 61 6.88 24.59 9.96
CA LYS A 61 8.01 23.68 9.69
C LYS A 61 8.33 22.76 10.87
N ARG A 62 8.01 23.13 12.11
CA ARG A 62 8.29 22.30 13.30
C ARG A 62 7.60 20.94 13.23
N VAL A 63 6.42 20.88 12.60
CA VAL A 63 5.66 19.64 12.39
C VAL A 63 6.41 18.67 11.47
N LEU A 64 7.34 19.15 10.63
CA LEU A 64 8.13 18.26 9.76
C LEU A 64 9.02 17.32 10.57
N SER A 65 9.51 17.73 11.75
CA SER A 65 10.29 16.85 12.62
C SER A 65 9.42 15.72 13.18
N ASP A 66 8.18 16.03 13.56
CA ASP A 66 7.23 15.04 14.04
C ASP A 66 6.86 14.06 12.92
N LEU A 67 6.59 14.57 11.71
CA LEU A 67 6.30 13.75 10.53
C LEU A 67 7.47 12.85 10.15
N ALA A 68 8.71 13.35 10.21
CA ALA A 68 9.90 12.54 9.99
C ALA A 68 9.99 11.40 11.02
N LEU A 69 9.77 11.71 12.30
CA LEU A 69 9.79 10.70 13.36
C LEU A 69 8.70 9.64 13.19
N LEU A 70 7.49 10.03 12.79
CA LEU A 70 6.40 9.09 12.48
C LEU A 70 6.78 8.17 11.32
N ALA A 71 7.40 8.70 10.26
CA ALA A 71 7.82 7.92 9.11
C ALA A 71 8.96 6.94 9.47
N GLU A 72 9.96 7.40 10.20
CA GLU A 72 11.11 6.59 10.65
C GLU A 72 10.71 5.48 11.62
N SER A 73 9.70 5.73 12.47
CA SER A 73 9.16 4.70 13.37
C SER A 73 8.17 3.74 12.69
N GLY A 74 7.85 3.96 11.41
CA GLY A 74 6.81 3.22 10.69
C GLY A 74 5.42 3.41 11.29
N TYR A 75 5.12 4.55 11.91
CA TYR A 75 3.82 4.79 12.53
C TYR A 75 2.67 4.69 11.52
N GLY A 76 1.57 4.05 11.90
CA GLY A 76 0.46 3.70 11.02
C GLY A 76 0.00 2.27 11.30
N GLU A 77 0.00 1.43 10.28
CA GLU A 77 -0.32 0.01 10.36
C GLU A 77 0.85 -0.85 9.85
N ASP A 78 1.08 -1.99 10.48
CA ASP A 78 2.02 -3.00 9.96
C ASP A 78 1.41 -3.78 8.78
N HIS A 79 2.20 -4.67 8.18
CA HIS A 79 1.78 -5.49 7.04
C HIS A 79 0.65 -6.50 7.37
N PHE A 80 0.29 -6.64 8.65
CA PHE A 80 -0.78 -7.50 9.13
C PHE A 80 -2.03 -6.70 9.56
N GLY A 81 -2.02 -5.37 9.37
CA GLY A 81 -3.12 -4.46 9.75
C GLY A 81 -3.15 -4.13 11.24
N ASN A 82 -2.07 -4.37 11.98
CA ASN A 82 -1.99 -3.95 13.38
C ASN A 82 -1.49 -2.52 13.46
N ASN A 83 -2.11 -1.72 14.33
CA ASN A 83 -1.65 -0.37 14.61
C ASN A 83 -0.25 -0.36 15.24
N ILE A 84 0.66 0.42 14.66
CA ILE A 84 1.99 0.68 15.22
C ILE A 84 1.87 1.80 16.26
N ALA A 85 2.44 1.57 17.44
CA ALA A 85 2.31 2.50 18.56
C ALA A 85 2.96 3.86 18.27
N LEU A 86 2.34 4.94 18.75
CA LEU A 86 2.88 6.30 18.61
C LEU A 86 4.23 6.41 19.36
N PRO A 87 5.27 7.00 18.73
CA PRO A 87 6.54 7.30 19.39
C PRO A 87 6.34 8.10 20.67
N LYS A 88 7.13 7.81 21.71
CA LYS A 88 6.97 8.43 23.04
C LYS A 88 7.24 9.93 23.00
N GLU A 89 8.13 10.36 22.12
CA GLU A 89 8.48 11.75 21.83
C GLU A 89 7.26 12.56 21.38
N LEU A 90 6.28 11.90 20.74
CA LEU A 90 5.06 12.51 20.22
C LEU A 90 3.84 12.27 21.13
N ALA A 91 4.04 11.81 22.37
CA ALA A 91 2.94 11.52 23.29
C ALA A 91 2.00 12.71 23.54
N TYR A 92 2.47 13.95 23.33
CA TYR A 92 1.64 15.16 23.44
C TYR A 92 0.52 15.26 22.40
N LEU A 93 0.57 14.47 21.31
CA LEU A 93 -0.50 14.41 20.31
C LEU A 93 -1.72 13.61 20.78
N ARG A 94 -1.60 12.81 21.85
CA ARG A 94 -2.69 11.96 22.39
C ARG A 94 -3.76 12.73 23.18
N ARG A 95 -3.91 14.04 22.95
CA ARG A 95 -4.85 14.89 23.68
C ARG A 95 -6.31 14.55 23.42
#